data_AF-A0A1F6ZTD6-F1
#
_entry.id   AF-A0A1F6ZTD6-F1
#
_cell.length_a   1.000
_cell.length_b   1.000
_cell.length_c   1.000
_cell.angle_alpha   90.00
_cell.angle_beta   90.00
_cell.angle_gamma   90.00
#
_symmetry.space_group_name_H-M   'P 1'
#
loop_
_entity.id
_entity.type
_entity.pdbx_description
1 polymer ?
#
loop_
_entity_poly.entity_id
_entity_poly.type
_entity_poly.pdbx_seq_one_letter_code
_entity_poly.pdbx_strand_id
1 'polypeptide(L)'
;MKKFSNYCGGAELSYSCLLAERRTKTFIDAVRKTVKKDQLVLEAGSGTGILSIAAAEAGAKKVYAIEQNKLLIPQLKRNIKKLGFVDKIKVIEGSALKVEIPEKVDVIICEMICAGLIDESQVPVLNYLLKFLKKDGSVIPTNAKIMAELAHDNYLYFGYELPYLHFEDARRRAEAMTESKLFARVDFNKINPCSLTNRVTLKAINDGSINVIRISTETELVKGLTLGECEAYCPVLVVPIQEFKIKKEDVKTLDLSYEMGGGMLTIRHKIL
;
A
#
# COMPACT_ATOMS: atom_id res chain seq x y z
N MET A 1 -9.76 -24.43 10.23
CA MET A 1 -8.54 -24.39 9.40
C MET A 1 -8.20 -22.95 9.07
N LYS A 2 -7.16 -22.37 9.68
CA LYS A 2 -6.64 -21.03 9.34
C LYS A 2 -5.16 -21.20 8.99
N LYS A 3 -4.81 -21.15 7.71
CA LYS A 3 -3.46 -20.94 7.16
C LYS A 3 -3.51 -20.93 5.63
N PHE A 4 -3.86 -19.77 5.09
CA PHE A 4 -3.27 -19.29 3.84
C PHE A 4 -2.75 -17.89 4.18
N SER A 5 -1.48 -17.79 4.58
CA SER A 5 -0.78 -16.52 4.56
C SER A 5 -0.49 -16.22 3.10
N ASN A 6 -1.42 -15.54 2.44
CA ASN A 6 -1.18 -14.99 1.11
C ASN A 6 -0.10 -13.92 1.27
N TYR A 7 1.12 -14.28 0.90
CA TYR A 7 2.28 -13.41 0.99
C TYR A 7 2.31 -12.47 -0.22
N CYS A 8 1.65 -11.32 -0.13
CA CYS A 8 2.14 -10.10 -0.78
C CYS A 8 3.34 -9.51 0.00
N GLY A 9 4.26 -10.36 0.46
CA GLY A 9 5.42 -9.99 1.30
C GLY A 9 6.56 -11.01 1.25
N GLY A 10 6.61 -11.80 0.18
CA GLY A 10 7.70 -12.75 -0.07
C GLY A 10 9.02 -12.02 -0.27
N ALA A 11 10.14 -12.73 -0.11
CA ALA A 11 11.48 -12.14 -0.29
C ALA A 11 11.67 -11.49 -1.67
N GLU A 12 10.96 -11.99 -2.70
CA GLU A 12 10.96 -11.43 -4.05
C GLU A 12 10.35 -10.02 -4.13
N LEU A 13 9.33 -9.71 -3.33
CA LEU A 13 8.74 -8.37 -3.33
C LEU A 13 9.77 -7.33 -2.88
N SER A 14 10.57 -7.64 -1.85
CA SER A 14 11.65 -6.76 -1.40
C SER A 14 12.66 -6.47 -2.51
N TYR A 15 12.95 -7.45 -3.38
CA TYR A 15 13.82 -7.25 -4.53
C TYR A 15 13.18 -6.32 -5.58
N SER A 16 11.93 -6.58 -5.97
CA SER A 16 11.20 -5.72 -6.91
C SER A 16 11.06 -4.28 -6.42
N CYS A 17 10.78 -4.09 -5.13
CA CYS A 17 10.74 -2.78 -4.50
C CYS A 17 12.08 -2.05 -4.59
N LEU A 18 13.21 -2.75 -4.41
CA LEU A 18 14.54 -2.14 -4.53
C LEU A 18 14.88 -1.74 -5.98
N LEU A 19 14.38 -2.47 -6.98
CA LEU A 19 14.55 -2.12 -8.40
C LEU A 19 13.67 -0.95 -8.84
N ALA A 20 12.55 -0.70 -8.16
CA ALA A 20 11.65 0.42 -8.44
C ALA A 20 12.27 1.76 -8.00
N GLU A 21 13.21 2.28 -8.78
CA GLU A 21 14.05 3.44 -8.44
C GLU A 21 13.22 4.67 -8.04
N ARG A 22 12.25 5.08 -8.88
CA ARG A 22 11.41 6.24 -8.61
C ARG A 22 10.70 6.11 -7.25
N ARG A 23 10.10 4.96 -6.99
CA ARG A 23 9.37 4.66 -5.76
C ARG A 23 10.32 4.73 -4.56
N THR A 24 11.38 3.93 -4.58
CA THR A 24 12.31 3.81 -3.45
C THR A 24 13.01 5.14 -3.14
N LYS A 25 13.42 5.89 -4.17
CA LYS A 25 13.97 7.24 -3.99
C LYS A 25 12.96 8.20 -3.35
N THR A 26 11.71 8.17 -3.79
CA THR A 26 10.66 9.04 -3.22
C THR A 26 10.40 8.74 -1.75
N PHE A 27 10.43 7.47 -1.33
CA PHE A 27 10.36 7.09 0.09
C PHE A 27 11.58 7.57 0.88
N ILE A 28 12.79 7.38 0.35
CA ILE A 28 14.02 7.87 0.99
C ILE A 28 13.96 9.39 1.16
N ASP A 29 13.51 10.12 0.15
CA ASP A 29 13.37 11.58 0.20
C ASP A 29 12.30 12.00 1.21
N ALA A 30 11.18 11.26 1.32
CA ALA A 30 10.16 11.49 2.34
C ALA A 30 10.70 11.27 3.76
N VAL A 31 11.49 10.21 3.97
CA VAL A 31 12.16 9.94 5.24
C VAL A 31 13.14 11.06 5.59
N ARG A 32 14.02 11.45 4.65
CA ARG A 32 15.01 12.53 4.84
C ARG A 32 14.35 13.90 5.08
N LYS A 33 13.19 14.15 4.47
CA LYS A 33 12.42 15.38 4.69
C LYS A 33 11.79 15.44 6.08
N THR A 34 11.36 14.30 6.60
CA THR A 34 10.59 14.20 7.85
C THR A 34 11.47 14.04 9.07
N VAL A 35 12.39 13.07 9.03
CA VAL A 35 13.24 12.71 10.17
C VAL A 35 14.22 13.86 10.46
N LYS A 36 14.29 14.24 11.73
CA LYS A 36 15.21 15.25 12.25
C LYS A 36 16.25 14.62 13.16
N LYS A 37 17.33 15.37 13.37
CA LYS A 37 18.40 14.98 14.28
C LYS A 37 17.84 14.64 15.66
N ASP A 38 18.38 13.58 16.25
CA ASP A 38 18.10 13.10 17.60
C ASP A 38 16.66 12.56 17.84
N GLN A 39 15.87 12.36 16.77
CA GLN A 39 14.54 11.76 16.85
C GLN A 39 14.57 10.22 16.95
N LEU A 40 13.50 9.67 17.52
CA LEU A 40 13.23 8.23 17.57
C LEU A 40 12.28 7.84 16.45
N VAL A 41 12.63 6.80 15.71
CA VAL A 41 11.88 6.32 14.55
C VAL A 41 11.43 4.88 14.77
N LEU A 42 10.22 4.55 14.34
CA LEU A 42 9.67 3.20 14.31
C LEU A 42 9.32 2.84 12.87
N GLU A 43 9.92 1.78 12.33
CA GLU A 43 9.59 1.26 11.01
C GLU A 43 8.88 -0.09 11.15
N ALA A 44 7.76 -0.25 10.46
CA ALA A 44 7.01 -1.51 10.39
C ALA A 44 7.14 -2.14 9.00
N GLY A 45 7.59 -3.39 8.96
CA GLY A 45 7.86 -4.11 7.70
C GLY A 45 9.20 -3.71 7.11
N SER A 46 10.26 -3.72 7.91
CA SER A 46 11.55 -3.14 7.52
C SER A 46 12.23 -3.83 6.33
N GLY A 47 11.89 -5.09 6.02
CA GLY A 47 12.39 -5.81 4.86
C GLY A 47 13.92 -5.82 4.79
N THR A 48 14.47 -5.08 3.82
CA THR A 48 15.93 -4.96 3.61
C THR A 48 16.61 -3.97 4.55
N GLY A 49 15.83 -3.08 5.18
CA GLY A 49 16.26 -2.02 6.09
C GLY A 49 16.54 -0.68 5.42
N ILE A 50 16.22 -0.52 4.13
CA ILE A 50 16.60 0.68 3.37
C ILE A 50 16.03 1.98 3.96
N LEU A 51 14.78 1.98 4.45
CA LEU A 51 14.19 3.18 5.07
C LEU A 51 14.70 3.39 6.50
N SER A 52 14.93 2.32 7.28
CA SER A 52 15.66 2.40 8.55
C SER A 52 17.04 3.04 8.40
N ILE A 53 17.79 2.64 7.36
CA ILE A 53 19.11 3.19 7.05
C ILE A 53 18.98 4.68 6.68
N ALA A 54 18.03 5.03 5.80
CA ALA A 54 17.79 6.42 5.43
C ALA A 54 17.41 7.30 6.65
N ALA A 55 16.64 6.77 7.60
CA ALA A 55 16.31 7.46 8.84
C ALA A 55 17.55 7.66 9.74
N ALA A 56 18.41 6.64 9.85
CA ALA A 56 19.65 6.73 10.61
C ALA A 56 20.67 7.71 10.00
N GLU A 57 20.74 7.78 8.66
CA GLU A 57 21.49 8.78 7.90
C GLU A 57 20.95 10.20 8.12
N ALA A 58 19.63 10.36 8.15
CA ALA A 58 18.97 11.64 8.43
C ALA A 58 19.18 12.16 9.88
N GLY A 59 19.89 11.40 10.71
CA GLY A 59 20.27 11.81 12.05
C GLY A 59 19.36 11.28 13.16
N ALA A 60 18.51 10.30 12.89
CA ALA A 60 17.75 9.63 13.94
C ALA A 60 18.69 9.15 15.05
N LYS A 61 18.29 9.40 16.31
CA LYS A 61 18.98 8.87 17.49
C LYS A 61 18.90 7.36 17.54
N LYS A 62 17.73 6.82 17.20
CA LYS A 62 17.43 5.40 17.24
C LYS A 62 16.31 5.06 16.26
N VAL A 63 16.44 3.93 15.60
CA VAL A 63 15.40 3.34 14.74
C VAL A 63 15.03 1.97 15.28
N TYR A 64 13.75 1.76 15.53
CA TYR A 64 13.17 0.46 15.84
C TYR A 64 12.66 -0.16 14.54
N ALA A 65 13.36 -1.15 14.02
CA ALA A 65 13.08 -1.81 12.74
C ALA A 65 12.32 -3.12 12.98
N ILE A 66 11.00 -3.13 12.77
CA ILE A 66 10.15 -4.31 13.00
C ILE A 66 10.08 -5.16 11.72
N GLU A 67 10.43 -6.44 11.84
CA GLU A 67 10.27 -7.42 10.77
C GLU A 67 9.75 -8.75 11.33
N GLN A 68 8.78 -9.36 10.64
CA GLN A 68 8.19 -10.65 11.03
C GLN A 68 8.66 -11.82 10.16
N ASN A 69 9.11 -11.54 8.93
CA ASN A 69 9.57 -12.53 7.98
C ASN A 69 10.94 -13.07 8.40
N LYS A 70 10.95 -14.31 8.90
CA LYS A 70 12.15 -15.01 9.36
C LYS A 70 13.24 -15.16 8.28
N LEU A 71 12.88 -15.10 7.01
CA LEU A 71 13.85 -15.13 5.91
C LEU A 71 14.59 -13.79 5.75
N LEU A 72 13.92 -12.67 6.03
CA LEU A 72 14.48 -11.32 5.83
C LEU A 72 15.28 -10.84 7.04
N ILE A 73 14.91 -11.24 8.26
CA ILE A 73 15.55 -10.80 9.51
C ILE A 73 17.08 -10.96 9.50
N PRO A 74 17.67 -12.13 9.13
CA PRO A 74 19.13 -12.27 9.10
C PRO A 74 19.79 -11.33 8.09
N GLN A 75 19.15 -11.11 6.94
CA GLN A 75 19.65 -10.22 5.90
C GLN A 75 19.56 -8.74 6.33
N LEU A 76 18.46 -8.33 6.95
CA LEU A 76 18.28 -7.02 7.55
C LEU A 76 19.42 -6.70 8.54
N LYS A 77 19.66 -7.61 9.49
CA LYS A 77 20.75 -7.49 10.47
C LYS A 77 22.13 -7.39 9.80
N ARG A 78 22.37 -8.19 8.76
CA ARG A 78 23.62 -8.16 7.98
C ARG A 78 23.81 -6.82 7.27
N ASN A 79 22.76 -6.27 6.66
CA ASN A 79 22.80 -4.97 5.99
C ASN A 79 23.13 -3.85 6.98
N ILE A 80 22.42 -3.80 8.11
CA ILE A 80 22.66 -2.81 9.19
C ILE A 80 24.12 -2.89 9.67
N LYS A 81 24.64 -4.10 9.89
CA LYS A 81 26.04 -4.30 10.29
C LYS A 81 27.02 -3.85 9.23
N LYS A 82 26.83 -4.27 7.98
CA LYS A 82 27.72 -3.94 6.85
C LYS A 82 27.80 -2.43 6.61
N LEU A 83 26.71 -1.71 6.83
CA LEU A 83 26.63 -0.26 6.61
C LEU A 83 26.95 0.57 7.87
N GLY A 84 27.32 -0.06 8.99
CA GLY A 84 27.80 0.64 10.19
C GLY A 84 26.70 1.28 11.05
N PHE A 85 25.46 0.78 10.98
CA PHE A 85 24.31 1.36 11.70
C PHE A 85 23.86 0.56 12.94
N VAL A 86 24.67 -0.40 13.42
CA VAL A 86 24.32 -1.29 14.54
C VAL A 86 23.98 -0.56 15.83
N ASP A 87 24.61 0.59 16.09
CA ASP A 87 24.38 1.38 17.30
C ASP A 87 23.10 2.22 17.24
N LYS A 88 22.57 2.43 16.03
CA LYS A 88 21.37 3.26 15.79
C LYS A 88 20.11 2.43 15.50
N ILE A 89 20.23 1.31 14.80
CA ILE A 89 19.09 0.53 14.34
C ILE A 89 18.95 -0.74 15.17
N LYS A 90 17.85 -0.83 15.94
CA LYS A 90 17.47 -2.01 16.71
C LYS A 90 16.41 -2.81 15.94
N VAL A 91 16.77 -4.01 15.50
CA VAL A 91 15.82 -4.95 14.88
C VAL A 91 14.93 -5.57 15.96
N ILE A 92 13.62 -5.52 15.74
CA ILE A 92 12.59 -6.20 16.54
C ILE A 92 11.97 -7.30 15.68
N GLU A 93 12.16 -8.54 16.10
CA GLU A 93 11.61 -9.71 15.40
C GLU A 93 10.18 -9.96 15.88
N GLY A 94 9.19 -9.74 15.02
CA GLY A 94 7.80 -9.95 15.39
C GLY A 94 6.81 -9.21 14.52
N SER A 95 5.53 -9.49 14.76
CA SER A 95 4.43 -8.84 14.04
C SER A 95 4.21 -7.43 14.57
N ALA A 96 4.23 -6.44 13.69
CA ALA A 96 3.96 -5.04 14.02
C ALA A 96 2.59 -4.82 14.72
N LEU A 97 1.64 -5.76 14.58
CA LEU A 97 0.34 -5.75 15.26
C LEU A 97 0.41 -6.15 16.75
N LYS A 98 1.55 -6.62 17.24
CA LYS A 98 1.70 -7.20 18.59
C LYS A 98 2.96 -6.77 19.33
N VAL A 99 3.87 -6.06 18.65
CA VAL A 99 5.13 -5.63 19.27
C VAL A 99 4.88 -4.53 20.30
N GLU A 100 5.64 -4.56 21.38
CA GLU A 100 5.67 -3.49 22.35
C GLU A 100 6.95 -2.67 22.17
N ILE A 101 6.81 -1.34 22.13
CA ILE A 101 7.92 -0.39 21.99
C ILE A 101 8.13 0.29 23.35
N PRO A 102 9.36 0.34 23.87
CA PRO A 102 9.62 0.77 25.24
C PRO A 102 9.38 2.26 25.48
N GLU A 103 9.24 3.07 24.42
CA GLU A 103 9.09 4.51 24.50
C GLU A 103 8.28 5.06 23.31
N LYS A 104 7.73 6.27 23.47
CA LYS A 104 7.05 6.98 22.40
C LYS A 104 8.05 7.46 21.34
N VAL A 105 7.71 7.34 20.06
CA VAL A 105 8.55 7.72 18.92
C VAL A 105 8.08 9.01 18.24
N ASP A 106 9.00 9.69 17.56
CA ASP A 106 8.72 10.93 16.83
C ASP A 106 8.18 10.66 15.42
N VAL A 107 8.63 9.57 14.78
CA VAL A 107 8.22 9.21 13.41
C VAL A 107 7.87 7.73 13.32
N ILE A 108 6.73 7.41 12.71
CA ILE A 108 6.39 6.05 12.29
C ILE A 108 6.50 5.96 10.77
N ILE A 109 7.20 4.96 10.28
CA ILE A 109 7.30 4.58 8.87
C ILE A 109 6.58 3.25 8.71
N CYS A 110 5.61 3.17 7.81
CA CYS A 110 4.94 1.91 7.49
C CYS A 110 4.73 1.86 5.99
N GLU A 111 5.36 0.88 5.35
CA GLU A 111 5.33 0.72 3.90
C GLU A 111 4.84 -0.69 3.57
N MET A 112 3.54 -0.87 3.75
CA MET A 112 2.78 -2.07 3.45
C MET A 112 1.64 -1.73 2.48
N ILE A 113 1.95 -1.01 1.40
CA ILE A 113 0.95 -0.32 0.57
C ILE A 113 0.61 -1.15 -0.67
N CYS A 114 -0.67 -1.42 -0.84
CA CYS A 114 -1.22 -2.12 -1.99
C CYS A 114 -2.49 -1.45 -2.52
N ALA A 115 -2.98 -1.88 -3.68
CA ALA A 115 -4.18 -1.31 -4.29
C ALA A 115 -5.38 -1.42 -3.35
N GLY A 116 -6.06 -0.28 -3.16
CA GLY A 116 -7.19 -0.14 -2.25
C GLY A 116 -6.86 -0.38 -0.77
N LEU A 117 -5.59 -0.58 -0.41
CA LEU A 117 -5.14 -1.05 0.90
C LEU A 117 -5.78 -2.38 1.30
N ILE A 118 -6.14 -3.22 0.32
CA ILE A 118 -6.97 -4.41 0.52
C ILE A 118 -6.17 -5.59 1.10
N ASP A 119 -5.01 -5.89 0.53
CA ASP A 119 -4.30 -7.14 0.81
C ASP A 119 -3.29 -7.01 1.96
N GLU A 120 -2.55 -5.91 1.97
CA GLU A 120 -1.53 -5.64 2.99
C GLU A 120 -2.11 -4.92 4.22
N SER A 121 -1.53 -5.19 5.38
CA SER A 121 -2.06 -4.76 6.68
C SER A 121 -1.69 -3.33 7.09
N GLN A 122 -1.46 -2.40 6.14
CA GLN A 122 -1.09 -1.00 6.40
C GLN A 122 -1.99 -0.35 7.46
N VAL A 123 -3.31 -0.38 7.25
CA VAL A 123 -4.28 0.29 8.13
C VAL A 123 -4.35 -0.36 9.52
N PRO A 124 -4.54 -1.69 9.66
CA PRO A 124 -4.49 -2.34 10.96
C PRO A 124 -3.18 -2.10 11.72
N VAL A 125 -2.04 -2.15 11.02
CA VAL A 125 -0.71 -1.94 11.62
C VAL A 125 -0.57 -0.50 12.12
N LEU A 126 -0.86 0.49 11.29
CA LEU A 126 -0.78 1.89 11.70
C LEU A 126 -1.73 2.21 12.84
N ASN A 127 -2.97 1.72 12.80
CA ASN A 127 -3.93 1.88 13.90
C ASN A 127 -3.35 1.40 15.24
N TYR A 128 -2.68 0.25 15.24
CA TYR A 128 -2.03 -0.27 16.45
C TYR A 128 -0.80 0.57 16.84
N LEU A 129 0.05 0.94 15.88
CA LEU A 129 1.32 1.63 16.16
C LEU A 129 1.15 3.09 16.55
N LEU A 130 0.03 3.75 16.20
CA LEU A 130 -0.27 5.13 16.62
C LEU A 130 -0.25 5.30 18.14
N LYS A 131 -0.51 4.23 18.92
CA LYS A 131 -0.37 4.26 20.39
C LYS A 131 1.07 4.49 20.84
N PHE A 132 2.08 4.30 19.98
CA PHE A 132 3.49 4.59 20.25
C PHE A 132 3.94 5.94 19.70
N LEU A 133 3.12 6.67 18.94
CA LEU A 133 3.48 7.98 18.42
C LEU A 133 3.38 9.05 19.52
N LYS A 134 4.34 10.00 19.53
CA LYS A 134 4.24 11.24 20.31
C LYS A 134 3.12 12.13 19.76
N LYS A 135 2.63 13.08 20.57
CA LYS A 135 1.53 13.99 20.20
C LYS A 135 1.79 14.77 18.91
N ASP A 136 3.02 15.24 18.73
CA ASP A 136 3.46 16.00 17.55
C ASP A 136 4.31 15.15 16.59
N GLY A 137 4.17 13.82 16.68
CA GLY A 137 4.87 12.89 15.81
C GLY A 137 4.28 12.86 14.41
N SER A 138 5.01 12.26 13.46
CA SER A 138 4.61 12.15 12.06
C SER A 138 4.52 10.69 11.60
N VAL A 139 3.62 10.41 10.66
CA VAL A 139 3.53 9.11 9.98
C VAL A 139 3.92 9.26 8.51
N ILE A 140 4.70 8.29 8.01
CA ILE A 140 5.03 8.14 6.59
C ILE A 140 4.50 6.77 6.14
N PRO A 141 3.61 6.70 5.13
CA PRO A 141 2.96 7.83 4.44
C PRO A 141 1.95 8.60 5.31
N THR A 142 1.57 9.81 4.88
CA THR A 142 0.58 10.64 5.59
C THR A 142 -0.85 10.30 5.24
N ASN A 143 -1.16 10.02 3.96
CA ASN A 143 -2.50 9.61 3.54
C ASN A 143 -2.48 8.81 2.23
N ALA A 144 -3.60 8.13 1.97
CA ALA A 144 -3.89 7.48 0.70
C ALA A 144 -5.24 7.93 0.15
N LYS A 145 -5.32 8.04 -1.17
CA LYS A 145 -6.55 8.21 -1.94
C LYS A 145 -6.79 6.95 -2.74
N ILE A 146 -7.95 6.37 -2.56
CA ILE A 146 -8.38 5.18 -3.29
C ILE A 146 -9.33 5.65 -4.38
N MET A 147 -9.03 5.26 -5.61
CA MET A 147 -9.81 5.62 -6.78
C MET A 147 -10.51 4.36 -7.32
N ALA A 148 -11.70 4.55 -7.87
CA ALA A 148 -12.46 3.50 -8.54
C ALA A 148 -12.96 3.99 -9.90
N GLU A 149 -12.96 3.08 -10.86
CA GLU A 149 -13.49 3.28 -12.20
C GLU A 149 -14.00 1.96 -12.78
N LEU A 150 -14.84 2.05 -13.81
CA LEU A 150 -15.31 0.91 -14.57
C LEU A 150 -14.58 0.85 -15.91
N ALA A 151 -14.22 -0.36 -16.31
CA ALA A 151 -13.39 -0.58 -17.48
C ALA A 151 -13.78 -1.86 -18.23
N HIS A 152 -13.16 -2.04 -19.38
CA HIS A 152 -13.26 -3.21 -20.23
C HIS A 152 -11.91 -3.93 -20.28
N ASP A 153 -11.90 -5.23 -20.05
CA ASP A 153 -10.76 -6.09 -20.32
C ASP A 153 -11.18 -7.23 -21.25
N ASN A 154 -10.50 -7.43 -22.37
CA ASN A 154 -10.87 -8.47 -23.33
C ASN A 154 -10.56 -9.90 -22.84
N TYR A 155 -9.87 -10.04 -21.69
CA TYR A 155 -9.41 -11.29 -21.08
C TYR A 155 -8.76 -12.32 -22.03
N LEU A 156 -8.26 -11.89 -23.19
CA LEU A 156 -7.69 -12.77 -24.19
C LEU A 156 -6.26 -13.16 -23.81
N TYR A 157 -6.05 -14.42 -23.45
CA TYR A 157 -4.75 -15.01 -23.16
C TYR A 157 -4.54 -16.22 -24.05
N PHE A 158 -3.57 -16.14 -24.97
CA PHE A 158 -3.26 -17.22 -25.90
C PHE A 158 -4.48 -17.75 -26.70
N GLY A 159 -5.44 -16.88 -27.01
CA GLY A 159 -6.67 -17.23 -27.73
C GLY A 159 -7.85 -17.66 -26.84
N TYR A 160 -7.67 -17.72 -25.51
CA TYR A 160 -8.71 -18.07 -24.55
C TYR A 160 -9.18 -16.84 -23.77
N GLU A 161 -10.49 -16.68 -23.61
CA GLU A 161 -11.07 -15.65 -22.73
C GLU A 161 -11.09 -16.19 -21.29
N LEU A 162 -10.24 -15.62 -20.42
CA LEU A 162 -10.08 -16.09 -19.04
C LEU A 162 -10.24 -14.92 -18.06
N PRO A 163 -11.48 -14.56 -17.67
CA PRO A 163 -11.73 -13.56 -16.64
C PRO A 163 -11.09 -13.96 -15.31
N TYR A 164 -10.18 -13.12 -14.80
CA TYR A 164 -9.46 -13.41 -13.56
C TYR A 164 -9.09 -12.12 -12.81
N LEU A 165 -9.13 -12.18 -11.47
CA LEU A 165 -8.69 -11.08 -10.61
C LEU A 165 -7.18 -10.95 -10.68
N HIS A 166 -6.68 -9.80 -11.11
CA HIS A 166 -5.27 -9.60 -11.32
C HIS A 166 -4.84 -8.17 -11.04
N PHE A 167 -3.53 -7.97 -11.00
CA PHE A 167 -2.93 -6.64 -10.97
C PHE A 167 -2.46 -6.28 -12.37
N GLU A 168 -2.71 -5.05 -12.80
CA GLU A 168 -2.17 -4.55 -14.07
C GLU A 168 -0.64 -4.43 -14.02
N ASP A 169 -0.02 -4.58 -15.17
CA ASP A 169 1.40 -4.29 -15.36
C ASP A 169 1.65 -3.60 -16.70
N ALA A 170 2.91 -3.42 -17.08
CA ALA A 170 3.28 -2.72 -18.30
C ALA A 170 2.77 -3.39 -19.60
N ARG A 171 2.40 -4.68 -19.54
CA ARG A 171 2.03 -5.49 -20.70
C ARG A 171 0.54 -5.37 -21.04
N ARG A 172 -0.31 -5.14 -20.04
CA ARG A 172 -1.76 -5.17 -20.21
C ARG A 172 -2.45 -4.27 -19.18
N ARG A 173 -3.35 -3.43 -19.68
CA ARG A 173 -4.23 -2.58 -18.88
C ARG A 173 -5.64 -2.68 -19.41
N ALA A 174 -6.62 -2.69 -18.51
CA ALA A 174 -8.02 -2.61 -18.90
C ALA A 174 -8.32 -1.22 -19.46
N GLU A 175 -9.18 -1.17 -20.48
CA GLU A 175 -9.59 0.07 -21.13
C GLU A 175 -10.60 0.81 -20.25
N ALA A 176 -10.27 2.02 -19.82
CA ALA A 176 -11.16 2.84 -19.02
C ALA A 176 -12.44 3.21 -19.81
N MET A 177 -13.60 2.86 -19.24
CA MET A 177 -14.91 3.13 -19.84
C MET A 177 -15.66 4.25 -19.12
N THR A 178 -15.24 4.59 -17.90
CA THR A 178 -15.74 5.74 -17.13
C THR A 178 -14.61 6.67 -16.73
N GLU A 179 -14.97 7.86 -16.23
CA GLU A 179 -14.06 8.65 -15.42
C GLU A 179 -13.58 7.87 -14.18
N SER A 180 -12.40 8.21 -13.68
CA SER A 180 -11.90 7.72 -12.39
C SER A 180 -12.32 8.66 -11.27
N LYS A 181 -12.93 8.13 -10.21
CA LYS A 181 -13.36 8.93 -9.07
C LYS A 181 -12.80 8.45 -7.75
N LEU A 182 -12.63 9.43 -6.86
CA LEU A 182 -12.28 9.19 -5.48
C LEU A 182 -13.35 8.34 -4.80
N PHE A 183 -12.95 7.14 -4.40
CA PHE A 183 -13.76 6.23 -3.62
C PHE A 183 -13.60 6.47 -2.12
N ALA A 184 -12.36 6.65 -1.65
CA ALA A 184 -12.08 6.88 -0.23
C ALA A 184 -10.76 7.64 0.00
N ARG A 185 -10.66 8.26 1.19
CA ARG A 185 -9.42 8.82 1.72
C ARG A 185 -9.11 8.18 3.06
N VAL A 186 -7.85 7.83 3.27
CA VAL A 186 -7.36 7.28 4.53
C VAL A 186 -6.27 8.21 5.06
N ASP A 187 -6.47 8.77 6.25
CA ASP A 187 -5.50 9.63 6.93
C ASP A 187 -4.74 8.79 7.96
N PHE A 188 -3.49 8.45 7.64
CA PHE A 188 -2.67 7.55 8.43
C PHE A 188 -2.20 8.14 9.76
N ASN A 189 -2.42 9.44 10.00
CA ASN A 189 -2.13 10.08 11.28
C ASN A 189 -3.25 9.87 12.31
N LYS A 190 -4.33 9.17 11.94
CA LYS A 190 -5.50 8.91 12.80
C LYS A 190 -5.87 7.43 12.76
N ILE A 191 -6.65 7.00 13.74
CA ILE A 191 -7.27 5.69 13.71
C ILE A 191 -8.32 5.66 12.60
N ASN A 192 -8.24 4.69 11.69
CA ASN A 192 -9.18 4.49 10.60
C ASN A 192 -10.00 3.21 10.81
N PRO A 193 -11.27 3.14 10.36
CA PRO A 193 -11.98 1.86 10.31
C PRO A 193 -11.25 0.91 9.36
N CYS A 194 -11.19 -0.39 9.70
CA CYS A 194 -10.66 -1.40 8.78
C CYS A 194 -11.67 -1.77 7.69
N SER A 195 -12.97 -1.71 8.00
CA SER A 195 -14.04 -1.92 7.04
C SER A 195 -14.30 -0.65 6.24
N LEU A 196 -14.30 -0.77 4.92
CA LEU A 196 -14.58 0.33 4.01
C LEU A 196 -15.80 -0.02 3.17
N THR A 197 -16.81 0.85 3.18
CA THR A 197 -18.00 0.77 2.35
C THR A 197 -18.31 2.16 1.84
N ASN A 198 -18.42 2.32 0.53
CA ASN A 198 -18.83 3.59 -0.05
C ASN A 198 -19.53 3.41 -1.39
N ARG A 199 -20.14 4.49 -1.86
CA ARG A 199 -20.81 4.59 -3.16
C ARG A 199 -20.12 5.64 -4.00
N VAL A 200 -19.88 5.34 -5.27
CA VAL A 200 -19.35 6.29 -6.25
C VAL A 200 -20.16 6.29 -7.53
N THR A 201 -20.48 7.48 -8.03
CA THR A 201 -21.21 7.68 -9.28
C THR A 201 -20.24 7.96 -10.41
N LEU A 202 -20.17 7.10 -11.41
CA LEU A 202 -19.19 7.11 -12.48
C LEU A 202 -19.88 7.41 -13.82
N LYS A 203 -19.39 8.42 -14.54
CA LYS A 203 -19.88 8.78 -15.87
C LYS A 203 -19.06 8.09 -16.95
N ALA A 204 -19.74 7.46 -17.90
CA ALA A 204 -19.15 6.83 -19.06
C ALA A 204 -18.50 7.85 -19.99
N ILE A 205 -17.28 7.56 -20.44
CA ILE A 205 -16.53 8.40 -21.37
C ILE A 205 -16.55 7.86 -22.81
N ASN A 206 -16.91 6.58 -22.97
CA ASN A 206 -16.96 5.86 -24.24
C ASN A 206 -18.22 4.99 -24.35
N ASP A 207 -18.64 4.70 -25.58
CA ASP A 207 -19.60 3.63 -25.89
C ASP A 207 -18.89 2.28 -25.81
N GLY A 208 -19.52 1.24 -25.27
CA GLY A 208 -18.95 -0.11 -25.30
C GLY A 208 -19.55 -1.06 -24.28
N SER A 209 -18.73 -1.93 -23.72
CA SER A 209 -19.09 -2.75 -22.55
C SER A 209 -18.12 -2.57 -21.41
N ILE A 210 -18.62 -2.80 -20.21
CA ILE A 210 -17.87 -2.84 -18.96
C ILE A 210 -17.92 -4.26 -18.44
N ASN A 211 -16.78 -4.80 -18.04
CA ASN A 211 -16.68 -6.12 -17.40
C ASN A 211 -15.67 -6.16 -16.25
N VAL A 212 -15.08 -5.03 -15.87
CA VAL A 212 -14.20 -4.93 -14.70
C VAL A 212 -14.41 -3.66 -13.89
N ILE A 213 -14.07 -3.74 -12.61
CA ILE A 213 -13.79 -2.58 -11.74
C ILE A 213 -12.28 -2.46 -11.63
N ARG A 214 -11.73 -1.27 -11.88
CA ARG A 214 -10.32 -0.95 -11.59
C ARG A 214 -10.25 -0.18 -10.27
N ILE A 215 -9.37 -0.61 -9.38
CA ILE A 215 -9.11 0.03 -8.09
C ILE A 215 -7.63 0.43 -8.07
N SER A 216 -7.38 1.73 -7.98
CA SER A 216 -6.02 2.28 -7.90
C SER A 216 -5.83 3.07 -6.61
N THR A 217 -4.59 3.35 -6.25
CA THR A 217 -4.28 4.09 -5.02
C THR A 217 -3.13 5.05 -5.24
N GLU A 218 -3.36 6.30 -4.87
CA GLU A 218 -2.35 7.34 -4.78
C GLU A 218 -2.02 7.57 -3.31
N THR A 219 -0.74 7.59 -2.97
CA THR A 219 -0.26 7.77 -1.60
C THR A 219 0.54 9.06 -1.50
N GLU A 220 0.13 9.97 -0.62
CA GLU A 220 0.98 11.07 -0.19
C GLU A 220 1.91 10.56 0.91
N LEU A 221 3.21 10.52 0.62
CA LEU A 221 4.19 10.09 1.62
C LEU A 221 4.38 11.17 2.67
N VAL A 222 4.53 12.41 2.19
CA VAL A 222 4.53 13.67 2.93
C VAL A 222 4.16 14.80 1.99
N LYS A 223 3.79 15.97 2.52
CA LYS A 223 3.40 17.13 1.70
C LYS A 223 4.39 17.39 0.55
N GLY A 224 3.88 17.29 -0.68
CA GLY A 224 4.63 17.51 -1.93
C GLY A 224 5.41 16.31 -2.46
N LEU A 225 5.34 15.14 -1.80
CA LEU A 225 5.89 13.87 -2.28
C LEU A 225 4.78 12.82 -2.32
N THR A 226 4.27 12.58 -3.53
CA THR A 226 3.15 11.68 -3.79
C THR A 226 3.57 10.60 -4.78
N LEU A 227 3.15 9.37 -4.52
CA LEU A 227 3.32 8.22 -5.41
C LEU A 227 1.96 7.69 -5.84
N GLY A 228 1.73 7.63 -7.15
CA GLY A 228 0.64 6.85 -7.74
C GLY A 228 1.07 5.42 -8.03
N GLU A 229 0.29 4.74 -8.87
CA GLU A 229 0.61 3.42 -9.40
C GLU A 229 1.96 3.40 -10.13
N CYS A 230 2.81 2.41 -9.84
CA CYS A 230 3.91 2.04 -10.72
C CYS A 230 4.24 0.54 -10.62
N GLU A 231 5.07 0.06 -11.55
CA GLU A 231 5.56 -1.33 -11.48
C GLU A 231 6.28 -1.57 -10.15
N ALA A 232 5.97 -2.70 -9.50
CA ALA A 232 6.43 -3.05 -8.14
C ALA A 232 6.03 -2.05 -7.02
N TYR A 233 5.03 -1.20 -7.25
CA TYR A 233 4.39 -0.40 -6.19
C TYR A 233 2.93 -0.11 -6.51
N CYS A 234 2.04 -0.73 -5.74
CA CYS A 234 0.61 -0.47 -5.81
C CYS A 234 0.01 -0.55 -7.24
N PRO A 235 0.24 -1.64 -7.99
CA PRO A 235 -0.35 -1.79 -9.32
C PRO A 235 -1.87 -1.81 -9.23
N VAL A 236 -2.56 -1.34 -10.27
CA VAL A 236 -4.03 -1.30 -10.30
C VAL A 236 -4.61 -2.69 -10.13
N LEU A 237 -5.54 -2.85 -9.20
CA LEU A 237 -6.29 -4.08 -9.03
C LEU A 237 -7.47 -4.10 -10.00
N VAL A 238 -7.58 -5.18 -10.77
CA VAL A 238 -8.68 -5.45 -11.69
C VAL A 238 -9.58 -6.53 -11.08
N VAL A 239 -10.84 -6.16 -10.85
CA VAL A 239 -11.87 -7.04 -10.28
C VAL A 239 -12.87 -7.39 -11.39
N PRO A 240 -12.96 -8.67 -11.82
CA PRO A 240 -13.94 -9.11 -12.80
C PRO A 240 -15.37 -8.92 -12.30
N ILE A 241 -16.27 -8.51 -13.19
CA ILE A 241 -17.70 -8.37 -12.93
C ILE A 241 -18.52 -8.90 -14.12
N GLN A 242 -19.83 -9.05 -13.93
CA GLN A 242 -20.73 -9.38 -15.04
C GLN A 242 -20.70 -8.29 -16.11
N GLU A 243 -20.48 -8.68 -17.36
CA GLU A 243 -20.44 -7.73 -18.47
C GLU A 243 -21.80 -7.06 -18.71
N PHE A 244 -21.80 -5.76 -18.99
CA PHE A 244 -22.96 -5.01 -19.46
C PHE A 244 -22.55 -3.92 -20.46
N LYS A 245 -23.50 -3.48 -21.30
CA LYS A 245 -23.30 -2.40 -22.27
C LYS A 245 -23.51 -1.03 -21.65
N ILE A 246 -22.77 -0.04 -22.14
CA ILE A 246 -22.85 1.34 -21.71
C ILE A 246 -22.71 2.29 -22.90
N LYS A 247 -23.40 3.43 -22.83
CA LYS A 247 -23.24 4.55 -23.77
C LYS A 247 -22.45 5.67 -23.13
N LYS A 248 -21.70 6.41 -23.93
CA LYS A 248 -21.03 7.63 -23.49
C LYS A 248 -22.05 8.55 -22.82
N GLU A 249 -21.61 9.22 -21.75
CA GLU A 249 -22.43 10.05 -20.86
C GLU A 249 -23.39 9.28 -19.93
N ASP A 250 -23.60 7.97 -20.10
CA ASP A 250 -24.36 7.18 -19.14
C ASP A 250 -23.73 7.27 -17.75
N VAL A 251 -24.57 7.23 -16.73
CA VAL A 251 -24.13 7.30 -15.34
C VAL A 251 -24.44 5.98 -14.65
N LYS A 252 -23.41 5.39 -14.03
CA LYS A 252 -23.51 4.18 -13.22
C LYS A 252 -23.11 4.45 -11.79
N THR A 253 -23.80 3.80 -10.87
CA THR A 253 -23.46 3.88 -9.44
C THR A 253 -22.81 2.58 -9.01
N LEU A 254 -21.58 2.67 -8.53
CA LEU A 254 -20.84 1.56 -7.95
C LEU A 254 -20.92 1.64 -6.42
N ASP A 255 -21.60 0.67 -5.83
CA ASP A 255 -21.50 0.36 -4.40
C ASP A 255 -20.34 -0.63 -4.23
N LEU A 256 -19.32 -0.28 -3.46
CA LEU A 256 -18.13 -1.11 -3.24
C LEU A 256 -17.83 -1.18 -1.73
N SER A 257 -17.50 -2.38 -1.25
CA SER A 257 -17.04 -2.60 0.12
C SER A 257 -15.99 -3.70 0.24
N TYR A 258 -15.12 -3.58 1.24
CA TYR A 258 -14.07 -4.55 1.57
C TYR A 258 -13.44 -4.24 2.93
N GLU A 259 -12.58 -5.13 3.42
CA GLU A 259 -11.76 -4.91 4.62
C GLU A 259 -10.32 -4.57 4.21
N MET A 260 -9.81 -3.42 4.65
CA MET A 260 -8.41 -3.02 4.45
C MET A 260 -7.48 -3.92 5.27
N GLY A 261 -6.55 -4.59 4.58
CA GLY A 261 -5.72 -5.66 5.13
C GLY A 261 -6.46 -6.99 5.35
N GLY A 262 -7.68 -7.13 4.83
CA GLY A 262 -8.49 -8.35 4.92
C GLY A 262 -8.34 -9.29 3.71
N GLY A 263 -7.69 -8.83 2.65
CA GLY A 263 -7.47 -9.58 1.42
C GLY A 263 -8.62 -9.49 0.42
N MET A 264 -8.34 -9.91 -0.81
CA MET A 264 -9.23 -9.77 -1.97
C MET A 264 -10.58 -10.46 -1.82
N LEU A 265 -10.68 -11.49 -0.99
CA LEU A 265 -11.94 -12.22 -0.73
C LEU A 265 -12.99 -11.38 0.02
N THR A 266 -12.61 -10.22 0.55
CA THR A 266 -13.52 -9.31 1.25
C THR A 266 -14.24 -8.36 0.31
N ILE A 267 -13.81 -8.26 -0.96
CA ILE A 267 -14.40 -7.35 -1.95
C ILE A 267 -15.85 -7.76 -2.25
N ARG A 268 -16.76 -6.80 -2.13
CA ARG A 268 -18.17 -6.90 -2.53
C ARG A 268 -18.49 -5.68 -3.37
N HIS A 269 -19.26 -5.87 -4.43
CA HIS A 269 -19.66 -4.78 -5.30
C HIS A 269 -21.10 -4.96 -5.78
N LYS A 270 -21.75 -3.85 -6.11
CA LYS A 270 -23.02 -3.80 -6.83
C LYS A 270 -23.02 -2.59 -7.75
N ILE A 271 -23.45 -2.80 -8.99
CA ILE A 271 -23.58 -1.72 -9.99
C ILE A 271 -25.07 -1.49 -10.25
N LEU A 272 -25.48 -0.22 -10.17
CA LEU A 272 -26.83 0.27 -10.43
C LEU A 272 -26.80 1.13 -11.70
#